data_AF-A0A422MAT8-F1
#
_entry.id   AF-A0A422MAT8-F1
#
_cell.length_a   1.000
_cell.length_b   1.000
_cell.length_c   1.000
_cell.angle_alpha   90.00
_cell.angle_beta   90.00
_cell.angle_gamma   90.00
#
_symmetry.space_group_name_H-M   'P 1'
#
loop_
_entity.id
_entity.type
_entity.pdbx_description
1 polymer ?
#
loop_
_entity_poly.entity_id
_entity_poly.type
_entity_poly.pdbx_seq_one_letter_code
_entity_poly.pdbx_strand_id
1 'polypeptide(L)'
;MEKAVQNGELTVAPKTDKVARKFKDVYEEWLKSYKLTVRESAWSKTRDCFNLHILPDLGDMYIDKITPQDVQTAVNRWFKQSPVAFKRSFVHINRILTYAELRDYIPHNPARRIILPRVQDKIGSTNDFWDRRQLEVFFNCINPDRELYKYVLFRILAYAGLRIGEAMAFELGRH
;
A
#
# COMPACT_ATOMS: atom_id res chain seq x y z
N MET A 1 50.31 -19.19 47.43
CA MET A 1 48.90 -18.80 47.71
C MET A 1 48.81 -17.32 47.43
N GLU A 2 48.02 -16.89 46.45
CA GLU A 2 47.11 -15.74 46.54
C GLU A 2 46.44 -15.53 45.18
N LYS A 3 45.12 -15.39 45.22
CA LYS A 3 44.20 -15.38 44.08
C LYS A 3 44.10 -13.96 43.54
N ALA A 4 44.25 -13.78 42.23
CA ALA A 4 43.70 -12.63 41.52
C ALA A 4 42.48 -13.11 40.73
N VAL A 5 41.31 -13.04 41.37
CA VAL A 5 40.00 -13.09 40.69
C VAL A 5 39.63 -11.64 40.45
N GLN A 6 39.66 -11.20 39.20
CA GLN A 6 39.22 -9.86 38.82
C GLN A 6 37.85 -9.99 38.16
N ASN A 7 36.91 -9.27 38.77
CA ASN A 7 35.47 -9.34 38.60
C ASN A 7 35.04 -9.16 37.14
N GLY A 8 34.48 -10.22 36.56
CA GLY A 8 33.70 -10.16 35.33
C GLY A 8 32.30 -9.62 35.64
N GLU A 9 32.16 -8.31 35.74
CA GLU A 9 30.85 -7.65 35.67
C GLU A 9 30.32 -7.81 34.24
N LEU A 10 29.56 -8.88 34.02
CA LEU A 10 28.61 -8.96 32.91
C LEU A 10 27.57 -7.86 33.14
N THR A 11 27.75 -6.74 32.45
CA THR A 11 26.72 -5.70 32.31
C THR A 11 25.52 -6.34 31.61
N VAL A 12 24.56 -6.81 32.41
CA VAL A 12 23.26 -7.25 31.90
C VAL A 12 22.58 -6.01 31.35
N ALA A 13 22.62 -5.84 30.03
CA ALA A 13 21.85 -4.81 29.33
C ALA A 13 20.38 -4.88 29.81
N PRO A 14 19.71 -3.73 30.04
CA PRO A 14 18.37 -3.73 30.59
C PRO A 14 17.46 -4.48 29.63
N LYS A 15 16.91 -5.63 30.09
CA LYS A 15 15.80 -6.29 29.42
C LYS A 15 14.61 -5.36 29.54
N THR A 16 14.40 -4.53 28.53
CA THR A 16 13.14 -3.83 28.35
C THR A 16 12.06 -4.90 28.20
N ASP A 17 11.12 -4.93 29.15
CA ASP A 17 9.90 -5.71 29.04
C ASP A 17 9.19 -5.29 27.75
N LYS A 18 9.41 -6.04 26.67
CA LYS A 18 8.74 -5.80 25.40
C LYS A 18 7.27 -6.11 25.60
N VAL A 19 6.47 -5.06 25.77
CA VAL A 19 5.01 -5.17 25.78
C VAL A 19 4.60 -5.88 24.49
N ALA A 20 4.05 -7.08 24.63
CA ALA A 20 3.58 -7.88 23.52
C ALA A 20 2.41 -7.16 22.84
N ARG A 21 2.65 -6.63 21.63
CA ARG A 21 1.65 -5.93 20.83
C ARG A 21 1.26 -6.76 19.61
N LYS A 22 -0.03 -6.80 19.28
CA LYS A 22 -0.48 -7.41 18.03
C LYS A 22 -0.19 -6.48 16.86
N PHE A 23 -0.09 -7.05 15.67
CA PHE A 23 0.07 -6.28 14.43
C PHE A 23 -1.07 -5.27 14.25
N LYS A 24 -2.31 -5.68 14.57
CA LYS A 24 -3.48 -4.80 14.50
C LYS A 24 -3.34 -3.55 15.38
N ASP A 25 -2.83 -3.69 16.61
CA ASP A 25 -2.68 -2.57 17.53
C ASP A 25 -1.65 -1.55 17.01
N VAL A 26 -0.53 -2.06 16.48
CA VAL A 26 0.52 -1.22 15.88
C VAL A 26 0.03 -0.56 14.60
N TYR A 27 -0.78 -1.26 13.81
CA TYR A 27 -1.46 -0.69 12.65
C TYR A 27 -2.40 0.45 13.04
N GLU A 28 -3.21 0.30 14.09
CA GLU A 28 -4.14 1.33 14.55
C GLU A 28 -3.40 2.57 15.08
N GLU A 29 -2.29 2.38 15.80
CA GLU A 29 -1.42 3.47 16.22
C GLU A 29 -0.82 4.21 15.02
N TRP A 30 -0.24 3.46 14.09
CA TRP A 30 0.32 4.02 12.86
C TRP A 30 -0.74 4.77 12.04
N LEU A 31 -1.96 4.23 11.94
CA LEU A 31 -3.06 4.81 11.16
C LEU A 31 -3.46 6.19 11.68
N LYS A 32 -3.44 6.39 13.01
CA LYS A 32 -3.72 7.70 13.64
C LYS A 32 -2.69 8.74 13.21
N SER A 33 -1.41 8.41 13.23
CA SER A 33 -0.35 9.30 12.75
C SER A 33 -0.42 9.50 11.23
N TYR A 34 -0.69 8.44 10.46
CA TYR A 34 -0.75 8.49 9.01
C TYR A 34 -1.88 9.39 8.51
N LYS A 35 -3.05 9.38 9.18
CA LYS A 35 -4.21 10.22 8.84
C LYS A 35 -3.87 11.71 8.75
N LEU A 36 -2.91 12.18 9.55
CA LEU A 36 -2.48 13.59 9.55
C LEU A 36 -1.60 13.96 8.36
N THR A 37 -1.04 12.98 7.66
CA THR A 37 -0.06 13.19 6.59
C THR A 37 -0.63 13.04 5.18
N VAL A 38 -1.87 12.54 5.05
CA VAL A 38 -2.47 12.23 3.75
C VAL A 38 -3.88 12.78 3.58
N ARG A 39 -4.29 12.94 2.32
CA ARG A 39 -5.67 13.27 1.96
C ARG A 39 -6.62 12.13 2.36
N GLU A 40 -7.86 12.48 2.65
CA GLU A 40 -8.90 11.54 3.09
C GLU A 40 -9.11 10.37 2.11
N SER A 41 -9.07 10.63 0.80
CA SER A 41 -9.20 9.59 -0.21
C SER A 41 -8.06 8.57 -0.20
N ALA A 42 -6.83 9.00 0.13
CA ALA A 42 -5.68 8.11 0.28
C ALA A 42 -5.76 7.33 1.60
N TRP A 43 -6.26 7.97 2.67
CA TRP A 43 -6.51 7.32 3.95
C TRP A 43 -7.54 6.18 3.82
N SER A 44 -8.68 6.43 3.18
CA SER A 44 -9.72 5.41 2.99
C SER A 44 -9.18 4.21 2.20
N LYS A 45 -8.54 4.46 1.05
CA LYS A 45 -7.94 3.40 0.23
C LYS A 45 -6.92 2.55 0.99
N THR A 46 -6.11 3.21 1.82
CA THR A 46 -5.13 2.52 2.66
C THR A 46 -5.83 1.63 3.69
N ARG A 47 -6.81 2.18 4.43
CA ARG A 47 -7.59 1.43 5.42
C ARG A 47 -8.27 0.21 4.81
N ASP A 48 -8.90 0.37 3.65
CA ASP A 48 -9.61 -0.73 2.98
C ASP A 48 -8.63 -1.83 2.53
N CYS A 49 -7.43 -1.46 2.05
CA CYS A 49 -6.38 -2.43 1.72
C CYS A 49 -5.93 -3.24 2.95
N PHE A 50 -5.76 -2.59 4.11
CA PHE A 50 -5.42 -3.28 5.36
C PHE A 50 -6.53 -4.23 5.80
N ASN A 51 -7.78 -3.77 5.83
CA ASN A 51 -8.92 -4.55 6.31
C ASN A 51 -9.21 -5.78 5.43
N LEU A 52 -9.10 -5.65 4.12
CA LEU A 52 -9.45 -6.72 3.18
C LEU A 52 -8.34 -7.75 2.99
N HIS A 53 -7.07 -7.35 3.11
CA HIS A 53 -5.94 -8.20 2.69
C HIS A 53 -4.89 -8.44 3.76
N ILE A 54 -4.60 -7.47 4.65
CA ILE A 54 -3.44 -7.54 5.56
C ILE A 54 -3.85 -8.06 6.94
N LEU A 55 -4.88 -7.46 7.53
CA LEU A 55 -5.37 -7.83 8.86
C LEU A 55 -5.90 -9.27 8.95
N PRO A 56 -6.58 -9.84 7.93
CA PRO A 56 -7.02 -11.23 7.99
C PRO A 56 -5.88 -12.25 8.13
N ASP A 57 -4.69 -11.93 7.57
CA ASP A 57 -3.54 -12.84 7.57
C ASP A 57 -2.59 -12.60 8.76
N LEU A 58 -2.34 -11.33 9.11
CA LEU A 58 -1.32 -10.96 10.11
C LEU A 58 -1.85 -10.22 11.34
N GLY A 59 -3.11 -9.78 11.33
CA GLY A 59 -3.64 -8.85 12.33
C GLY A 59 -3.53 -9.34 13.77
N ASP A 60 -3.79 -10.63 14.01
CA ASP A 60 -3.77 -11.25 15.34
C ASP A 60 -2.38 -11.72 15.79
N MET A 61 -1.39 -11.70 14.90
CA MET A 61 -0.03 -12.09 15.24
C MET A 61 0.65 -11.02 16.10
N TYR A 62 1.45 -11.45 17.07
CA TYR A 62 2.31 -10.55 17.82
C TYR A 62 3.45 -10.05 16.94
N ILE A 63 3.70 -8.75 16.97
CA ILE A 63 4.64 -8.12 16.04
C ILE A 63 6.09 -8.58 16.24
N ASP A 64 6.46 -8.94 17.46
CA ASP A 64 7.77 -9.50 17.84
C ASP A 64 7.93 -10.96 17.42
N LYS A 65 6.83 -11.66 17.11
CA LYS A 65 6.83 -13.05 16.62
C LYS A 65 6.76 -13.16 15.11
N ILE A 66 6.51 -12.05 14.40
CA ILE A 66 6.47 -12.06 12.93
C ILE A 66 7.88 -12.33 12.41
N THR A 67 8.04 -13.47 11.73
CA THR A 67 9.29 -13.86 11.09
C THR A 67 9.30 -13.47 9.61
N PRO A 68 10.48 -13.43 8.96
CA PRO A 68 10.56 -13.26 7.51
C PRO A 68 9.78 -14.33 6.72
N GLN A 69 9.67 -15.56 7.27
CA GLN A 69 8.94 -16.66 6.64
C GLN A 69 7.42 -16.40 6.63
N ASP A 70 6.87 -15.84 7.70
CA ASP A 70 5.45 -15.49 7.79
C ASP A 70 5.08 -14.46 6.72
N VAL A 71 5.90 -13.42 6.61
CA VAL A 71 5.67 -12.36 5.63
C VAL A 71 5.89 -12.87 4.20
N GLN A 72 6.88 -13.73 3.94
CA GLN A 72 7.04 -14.37 2.62
C GLN A 72 5.82 -15.22 2.27
N THR A 73 5.24 -15.92 3.25
CA THR A 73 4.04 -16.76 3.06
C THR A 73 2.82 -15.91 2.71
N ALA A 74 2.63 -14.78 3.41
CA ALA A 74 1.59 -13.80 3.09
C ALA A 74 1.78 -13.20 1.68
N VAL A 75 2.99 -12.78 1.34
CA VAL A 75 3.32 -12.25 0.00
C VAL A 75 3.03 -13.26 -1.10
N ASN A 76 3.41 -14.53 -0.91
CA ASN A 76 3.14 -15.59 -1.88
C ASN A 76 1.63 -15.84 -2.04
N ARG A 77 0.86 -15.79 -0.95
CA ARG A 77 -0.61 -15.91 -0.98
C ARG A 77 -1.23 -14.75 -1.78
N TRP A 78 -0.83 -13.52 -1.49
CA TRP A 78 -1.36 -12.34 -2.19
C TRP A 78 -0.95 -12.30 -3.65
N PHE A 79 0.26 -12.75 -3.98
CA PHE A 79 0.70 -12.87 -5.37
C PHE A 79 -0.19 -13.84 -6.17
N LYS A 80 -0.58 -14.97 -5.58
CA LYS A 80 -1.51 -15.93 -6.21
C LYS A 80 -2.91 -15.35 -6.42
N GLN A 81 -3.40 -14.54 -5.47
CA GLN A 81 -4.73 -13.92 -5.57
C GLN A 81 -4.76 -12.72 -6.52
N SER A 82 -3.73 -11.87 -6.46
CA SER A 82 -3.63 -10.66 -7.28
C SER A 82 -2.16 -10.34 -7.60
N PRO A 83 -1.63 -10.85 -8.73
CA PRO A 83 -0.25 -10.60 -9.15
C PRO A 83 0.08 -9.13 -9.37
N VAL A 84 -0.92 -8.28 -9.65
CA VAL A 84 -0.70 -6.85 -9.87
C VAL A 84 -0.78 -6.07 -8.56
N ALA A 85 -1.73 -6.40 -7.67
CA ALA A 85 -1.99 -5.61 -6.47
C ALA A 85 -1.14 -5.99 -5.26
N PHE A 86 -0.56 -7.20 -5.20
CA PHE A 86 0.17 -7.70 -4.01
C PHE A 86 1.30 -6.75 -3.55
N LYS A 87 1.96 -6.05 -4.49
CA LYS A 87 3.02 -5.09 -4.18
C LYS A 87 2.54 -3.99 -3.26
N ARG A 88 1.29 -3.54 -3.39
CA ARG A 88 0.70 -2.51 -2.51
C ARG A 88 0.58 -3.05 -1.08
N SER A 89 0.06 -4.25 -0.91
CA SER A 89 -0.05 -4.91 0.40
C SER A 89 1.33 -5.09 1.05
N PHE A 90 2.34 -5.48 0.27
CA PHE A 90 3.72 -5.58 0.76
C PHE A 90 4.28 -4.23 1.23
N VAL A 91 4.11 -3.16 0.45
CA VAL A 91 4.54 -1.80 0.84
C VAL A 91 3.89 -1.37 2.15
N HIS A 92 2.61 -1.69 2.34
CA HIS A 92 1.88 -1.40 3.56
C HIS A 92 2.40 -2.18 4.77
N ILE A 93 2.62 -3.50 4.66
CA ILE A 93 3.30 -4.29 5.70
C ILE A 93 4.65 -3.66 6.06
N ASN A 94 5.46 -3.38 5.04
CA ASN A 94 6.82 -2.88 5.25
C ASN A 94 6.80 -1.55 6.02
N ARG A 95 5.81 -0.69 5.78
CA ARG A 95 5.60 0.55 6.55
C ARG A 95 5.25 0.27 8.02
N ILE A 96 4.36 -0.67 8.31
CA ILE A 96 4.01 -1.01 9.71
C ILE A 96 5.20 -1.61 10.45
N LEU A 97 5.93 -2.53 9.83
CA LEU A 97 7.10 -3.13 10.46
C LEU A 97 8.26 -2.14 10.62
N THR A 98 8.43 -1.21 9.68
CA THR A 98 9.39 -0.10 9.85
C THR A 98 8.95 0.83 10.98
N TYR A 99 7.65 1.11 11.11
CA TYR A 99 7.13 1.87 12.24
C TYR A 99 7.37 1.16 13.58
N ALA A 100 7.17 -0.15 13.63
CA ALA A 100 7.44 -0.96 14.81
C ALA A 100 8.92 -0.98 15.20
N GLU A 101 9.82 -1.00 14.21
CA GLU A 101 11.26 -0.87 14.38
C GLU A 101 11.62 0.53 14.94
N LEU A 102 11.03 1.61 14.40
CA LEU A 102 11.22 2.97 14.90
C LEU A 102 10.68 3.23 16.31
N ARG A 103 9.75 2.38 16.78
CA ARG A 103 9.17 2.43 18.13
C ARG A 103 9.81 1.41 19.09
N ASP A 104 10.90 0.76 18.68
CA ASP A 104 11.62 -0.26 19.45
C ASP A 104 10.76 -1.49 19.85
N TYR A 105 9.63 -1.73 19.18
CA TYR A 105 8.81 -2.93 19.40
C TYR A 105 9.52 -4.17 18.86
N ILE A 106 10.18 -4.04 17.71
CA ILE A 106 10.97 -5.09 17.09
C ILE A 106 12.40 -4.60 16.89
N PRO A 107 13.41 -5.48 17.00
CA PRO A 107 14.81 -5.08 16.86
C PRO A 107 15.21 -4.82 15.40
N HIS A 108 14.52 -5.45 14.44
CA HIS A 108 14.74 -5.26 13.01
C HIS A 108 13.47 -5.57 12.24
N ASN A 109 13.25 -4.90 11.11
CA ASN A 109 12.11 -5.17 10.24
C ASN A 109 12.30 -6.50 9.44
N PRO A 110 11.44 -7.53 9.65
CA PRO A 110 11.58 -8.82 8.96
C PRO A 110 11.26 -8.76 7.46
N ALA A 111 10.55 -7.72 6.98
CA ALA A 111 10.19 -7.56 5.58
C ALA A 111 11.34 -7.12 4.67
N ARG A 112 12.47 -6.66 5.23
CA ARG A 112 13.64 -6.22 4.45
C ARG A 112 14.32 -7.36 3.67
N ARG A 113 14.15 -8.61 4.10
CA ARG A 113 14.83 -9.78 3.53
C ARG A 113 13.94 -10.65 2.64
N ILE A 114 12.84 -10.09 2.14
CA ILE A 114 11.81 -10.84 1.41
C ILE A 114 12.07 -10.79 -0.08
N ILE A 115 11.86 -11.93 -0.73
CA ILE A 115 11.99 -12.05 -2.18
C ILE A 115 10.61 -11.81 -2.77
N LEU A 116 10.46 -10.71 -3.51
CA LEU A 116 9.22 -10.39 -4.19
C LEU A 116 9.09 -11.22 -5.48
N PRO A 117 7.96 -11.93 -5.67
CA PRO A 117 7.68 -12.61 -6.92
C PRO A 117 7.68 -11.63 -8.10
N ARG A 118 8.22 -12.05 -9.25
CA ARG A 118 8.12 -11.27 -10.49
C ARG A 118 6.81 -11.58 -11.18
N VAL A 119 6.08 -10.52 -11.52
CA VAL A 119 4.96 -10.62 -12.46
C VAL A 119 5.58 -10.88 -13.81
N GLN A 120 5.19 -11.98 -14.47
CA GLN A 120 5.51 -12.14 -15.88
C GLN A 120 4.63 -11.15 -16.64
N ASP A 121 5.26 -10.19 -17.32
CA ASP A 121 4.52 -9.32 -18.23
C ASP A 121 3.84 -10.22 -19.25
N LYS A 122 2.51 -10.11 -19.36
CA LYS A 122 1.83 -10.69 -20.51
C LYS A 122 2.40 -9.99 -21.73
N ILE A 123 3.19 -10.71 -22.53
CA ILE A 123 3.63 -10.26 -23.84
C ILE A 123 2.34 -9.89 -24.59
N GLY A 124 2.08 -8.59 -24.76
CA GLY A 124 0.84 -8.07 -25.33
C GLY A 124 -0.15 -7.41 -24.37
N SER A 125 0.23 -6.95 -23.16
CA SER A 125 -0.55 -5.89 -22.49
C SER A 125 -0.34 -4.57 -23.22
N THR A 126 -0.87 -4.49 -24.45
CA THR A 126 -1.14 -3.23 -25.09
C THR A 126 -2.03 -2.45 -24.13
N ASN A 127 -1.58 -1.28 -23.72
CA ASN A 127 -2.55 -0.25 -23.38
C ASN A 127 -3.39 -0.13 -24.66
N ASP A 128 -4.60 -0.67 -24.67
CA ASP A 128 -5.48 -0.64 -25.83
C ASP A 128 -5.93 0.81 -26.03
N PHE A 129 -5.04 1.62 -26.60
CA PHE A 129 -5.33 2.96 -27.02
C PHE A 129 -6.34 2.87 -28.15
N TRP A 130 -7.42 3.63 -28.04
CA TRP A 130 -8.41 3.70 -29.10
C TRP A 130 -7.79 4.38 -30.32
N ASP A 131 -7.96 3.77 -31.48
CA ASP A 131 -7.68 4.45 -32.73
C ASP A 131 -8.77 5.50 -33.04
N ARG A 132 -8.50 6.33 -34.05
CA ARG A 132 -9.43 7.39 -34.45
C ARG A 132 -10.82 6.85 -34.82
N ARG A 133 -10.89 5.68 -35.46
CA ARG A 133 -12.17 5.10 -35.91
C ARG A 133 -12.99 4.60 -34.73
N GLN A 134 -12.35 3.94 -33.77
CA GLN A 134 -12.97 3.48 -32.53
C GLN A 134 -13.52 4.66 -31.72
N LEU A 135 -12.77 5.77 -31.66
CA LEU A 135 -13.22 6.99 -31.00
C LEU A 135 -14.41 7.65 -31.74
N GLU A 136 -14.40 7.68 -33.08
CA GLU A 136 -15.52 8.18 -33.88
C GLU A 136 -16.79 7.33 -33.67
N VAL A 137 -16.66 6.01 -33.63
CA VAL A 137 -17.77 5.09 -33.32
C VAL A 137 -18.32 5.36 -31.92
N PHE A 138 -17.44 5.56 -30.93
CA PHE A 138 -17.85 5.90 -29.57
C PHE A 138 -18.65 7.21 -29.51
N PHE A 139 -18.20 8.26 -30.20
CA PHE A 139 -18.92 9.53 -30.24
C PHE A 139 -20.27 9.44 -30.95
N ASN A 140 -20.40 8.59 -31.97
CA ASN A 140 -21.68 8.35 -32.65
C ASN A 140 -22.72 7.67 -31.75
N CYS A 141 -22.30 6.98 -30.68
CA CYS A 141 -23.22 6.41 -29.70
C CYS A 141 -23.78 7.44 -28.71
N ILE A 142 -23.17 8.62 -28.60
CA ILE A 142 -23.61 9.68 -27.70
C ILE A 142 -24.52 10.63 -28.47
N ASN A 143 -25.77 10.76 -28.05
CA ASN A 143 -26.69 11.71 -28.65
C ASN A 143 -26.39 13.14 -28.10
N PRO A 144 -25.88 14.09 -28.89
CA PRO A 144 -25.50 15.41 -28.39
C PRO A 144 -26.68 16.23 -27.86
N ASP A 145 -27.88 16.02 -28.40
CA ASP A 145 -29.08 16.77 -28.02
C ASP A 145 -29.63 16.32 -26.66
N ARG A 146 -29.37 15.06 -26.27
CA ARG A 146 -29.81 14.50 -24.99
C ARG A 146 -28.69 14.44 -23.94
N GLU A 147 -27.45 14.31 -24.36
CA GLU A 147 -26.30 14.03 -23.51
C GLU A 147 -25.12 14.98 -23.75
N LEU A 148 -25.42 16.25 -24.01
CA LEU A 148 -24.43 17.30 -24.33
C LEU A 148 -23.23 17.32 -23.37
N TYR A 149 -23.47 17.20 -22.06
CA TYR A 149 -22.39 17.17 -21.05
C TYR A 149 -21.42 16.01 -21.24
N LYS A 150 -21.92 14.81 -21.54
CA LYS A 150 -21.08 13.63 -21.79
C LYS A 150 -20.29 13.83 -23.08
N TYR A 151 -20.96 14.29 -24.14
CA TYR A 151 -20.34 14.54 -25.43
C TYR A 151 -19.17 15.54 -25.32
N VAL A 152 -19.39 16.67 -24.65
CA VAL A 152 -18.36 17.71 -24.45
C VAL A 152 -17.22 17.19 -23.57
N LEU A 153 -17.53 16.51 -22.45
CA LEU A 153 -16.52 15.95 -21.56
C LEU A 153 -15.60 14.98 -22.30
N PHE A 154 -16.16 14.00 -23.03
CA PHE A 154 -15.36 13.02 -23.76
C PHE A 154 -14.56 13.67 -24.90
N ARG A 155 -15.07 14.72 -25.57
CA ARG A 155 -14.28 15.48 -26.54
C ARG A 155 -13.08 16.15 -25.88
N ILE A 156 -13.28 16.84 -24.75
CA ILE A 156 -12.18 17.49 -24.03
C ILE A 156 -11.13 16.45 -23.62
N LEU A 157 -11.55 15.32 -23.07
CA LEU A 157 -10.63 14.23 -22.69
C LEU A 157 -9.85 13.69 -23.89
N ALA A 158 -10.52 13.42 -25.00
CA ALA A 158 -9.90 12.83 -26.18
C ALA A 158 -8.96 13.79 -26.93
N TYR A 159 -9.30 15.07 -27.04
CA TYR A 159 -8.52 16.04 -27.80
C TYR A 159 -7.43 16.72 -26.98
N ALA A 160 -7.67 17.01 -25.70
CA ALA A 160 -6.68 17.65 -24.83
C ALA A 160 -5.80 16.63 -24.07
N GLY A 161 -6.14 15.34 -24.13
CA GLY A 161 -5.38 14.29 -23.43
C GLY A 161 -5.43 14.40 -21.90
N LEU A 162 -6.45 15.07 -21.36
CA LEU A 162 -6.59 15.33 -19.94
C LEU A 162 -7.02 14.07 -19.18
N ARG A 163 -6.56 13.94 -17.94
CA ARG A 163 -7.18 12.98 -17.01
C ARG A 163 -8.54 13.50 -16.59
N ILE A 164 -9.50 12.61 -16.34
CA ILE A 164 -10.87 13.00 -15.95
C ILE A 164 -10.90 13.91 -14.71
N GLY A 165 -9.99 13.71 -13.76
CA GLY A 165 -9.86 14.59 -12.59
C GLY A 165 -9.40 16.01 -12.93
N GLU A 166 -8.58 16.18 -13.97
CA GLU A 166 -8.15 17.49 -14.48
C GLU A 166 -9.29 18.17 -15.23
N ALA A 167 -10.04 17.41 -16.04
CA ALA A 167 -11.22 17.92 -16.75
C ALA A 167 -12.34 18.37 -15.79
N MET A 168 -12.54 17.68 -14.68
CA MET A 168 -13.54 18.05 -13.67
C MET A 168 -13.10 19.24 -12.79
N ALA A 169 -11.82 19.56 -12.75
CA ALA A 169 -11.29 20.70 -12.00
C ALA A 169 -11.39 22.02 -12.79
N PHE A 170 -11.81 21.98 -14.06
CA PHE A 170 -12.07 23.19 -14.84
C PHE A 170 -13.29 23.93 -14.28
N GLU A 171 -13.02 25.04 -13.59
CA GLU A 171 -14.02 26.04 -13.30
C GLU A 171 -14.08 27.01 -14.49
N LEU A 172 -15.22 27.05 -15.18
CA LEU A 172 -15.50 28.17 -16.09
C LEU A 172 -15.71 29.38 -15.19
N GLY A 173 -14.75 30.30 -15.16
CA GLY A 173 -14.83 31.53 -14.38
C GLY A 173 -16.18 32.22 -14.62
N ARG A 174 -17.07 32.13 -13.64
CA ARG A 174 -18.32 32.89 -13.63
C ARG A 174 -17.98 34.28 -13.13
N HIS A 175 -17.92 35.24 -14.04
CA HIS A 175 -18.21 36.63 -13.75
C HIS A 175 -19.73 36.84 -13.71
#